data_AF-A0A423TKH8-F1
#
_entry.id   AF-A0A423TKH8-F1
#
_cell.length_a   1.000
_cell.length_b   1.000
_cell.length_c   1.000
_cell.angle_alpha   90.00
_cell.angle_beta   90.00
_cell.angle_gamma   90.00
#
_symmetry.space_group_name_H-M   'P 1'
#
loop_
_entity.id
_entity.type
_entity.pdbx_description
1 polymer ?
#
loop_
_entity_poly.entity_id
_entity_poly.type
_entity_poly.pdbx_seq_one_letter_code
_entity_poly.pdbx_strand_id
1 'polypeptide(L)'
;MPVLLGLGQSPSLTTVKLDSRHVVLSDTAFFLACTALRNNTTLKTLSLARWAFAWIWTGRIVKWKGLDKALAARYFTDLLSSWKVQDLNLDHCSIDIGQSLQPAFLPPPILIPVMGPVQSWSSINMLRLANVKLMEPLGFLRSGHLLLPVLRSCPNLTHLDLSVSQANATSLDDKTTCKFFQLLGTYFKKLQELSLGSWEFKFEHYEETCKAVGQHVRSCTELKKLNLDEASEVRSGLSPLPCRMTFLHNLVHHLPRLSELSLCKYRIDEMELDRDTAQRLGTCFHDHWNTTTKFELKFFGLYPEVQAVLEKSLRKVNYSVEISQGSPLITFTVKKKGFFSP
;
A
#
# COMPACT_ATOMS: atom_id res chain seq x y z
N MET A 1 -4.00 -25.73 10.51
CA MET A 1 -3.38 -26.75 9.63
C MET A 1 -4.38 -27.67 8.93
N PRO A 2 -5.32 -28.36 9.63
CA PRO A 2 -6.27 -29.26 8.96
C PRO A 2 -7.09 -28.58 7.87
N VAL A 3 -7.51 -27.33 8.11
CA VAL A 3 -8.24 -26.53 7.12
C VAL A 3 -7.41 -26.27 5.86
N LEU A 4 -6.14 -25.85 5.98
CA LEU A 4 -5.24 -25.62 4.83
C LEU A 4 -5.05 -26.89 4.00
N LEU A 5 -4.87 -28.03 4.66
CA LEU A 5 -4.71 -29.32 4.00
C LEU A 5 -5.98 -29.72 3.24
N GLY A 6 -7.14 -29.51 3.86
CA GLY A 6 -8.45 -29.75 3.24
C GLY A 6 -8.70 -28.86 2.02
N LEU A 7 -8.07 -27.68 1.92
CA LEU A 7 -8.19 -26.82 0.73
C LEU A 7 -7.72 -27.52 -0.54
N GLY A 8 -6.64 -28.29 -0.46
CA GLY A 8 -6.10 -29.00 -1.63
C GLY A 8 -7.04 -30.04 -2.21
N GLN A 9 -8.04 -30.47 -1.44
CA GLN A 9 -9.04 -31.48 -1.84
C GLN A 9 -10.42 -30.87 -2.08
N SER A 10 -10.60 -29.56 -1.86
CA SER A 10 -11.89 -28.92 -2.01
C SER A 10 -12.03 -28.27 -3.39
N PRO A 11 -12.92 -28.79 -4.27
CA PRO A 11 -13.13 -28.25 -5.60
C PRO A 11 -14.09 -27.04 -5.63
N SER A 12 -14.71 -26.67 -4.51
CA SER A 12 -15.74 -25.63 -4.45
C SER A 12 -15.29 -24.36 -3.72
N LEU A 13 -14.22 -24.43 -2.95
CA LEU A 13 -13.76 -23.28 -2.17
C LEU A 13 -13.04 -22.27 -3.07
N THR A 14 -13.64 -21.07 -3.14
CA THR A 14 -13.10 -19.92 -3.89
C THR A 14 -12.48 -18.87 -2.98
N THR A 15 -12.94 -18.80 -1.73
CA THR A 15 -12.56 -17.76 -0.77
C THR A 15 -12.24 -18.39 0.58
N VAL A 16 -11.06 -18.09 1.11
CA VAL A 16 -10.61 -18.59 2.41
C VAL A 16 -10.02 -17.45 3.21
N LYS A 17 -10.50 -17.29 4.45
CA LYS A 17 -9.98 -16.31 5.40
C LYS A 17 -9.57 -17.01 6.68
N LEU A 18 -8.27 -17.03 6.94
CA LEU A 18 -7.67 -17.65 8.11
C LEU A 18 -6.76 -16.61 8.77
N ASP A 19 -7.33 -15.75 9.59
CA ASP A 19 -6.55 -14.69 10.24
C ASP A 19 -6.23 -15.08 11.68
N SER A 20 -4.95 -15.10 12.06
CA SER A 20 -4.55 -15.45 13.43
C SER A 20 -3.13 -15.01 13.73
N ARG A 21 -2.91 -14.43 14.93
CA ARG A 21 -1.57 -14.09 15.46
C ARG A 21 -0.83 -15.29 16.05
N HIS A 22 -1.53 -16.41 16.23
CA HIS A 22 -1.00 -17.62 16.89
C HIS A 22 -0.56 -18.69 15.91
N VAL A 23 -0.80 -18.49 14.60
CA VAL A 23 -0.38 -19.44 13.57
C VAL A 23 1.05 -19.14 13.18
N VAL A 24 1.92 -20.09 13.48
CA VAL A 24 3.29 -20.14 13.00
C VAL A 24 3.40 -21.31 12.03
N LEU A 25 3.71 -21.02 10.77
CA LEU A 25 4.01 -22.06 9.79
C LEU A 25 5.52 -22.28 9.74
N SER A 26 5.96 -23.42 10.29
CA SER A 26 7.35 -23.88 10.23
C SER A 26 7.49 -25.19 9.44
N ASP A 27 8.67 -25.38 8.86
CA ASP A 27 9.18 -26.63 8.29
C ASP A 27 8.14 -27.44 7.48
N THR A 28 7.67 -28.56 8.07
CA THR A 28 6.77 -29.50 7.43
C THR A 28 5.36 -28.92 7.23
N ALA A 29 4.89 -28.11 8.18
CA ALA A 29 3.58 -27.47 8.08
C ALA A 29 3.54 -26.47 6.91
N PHE A 30 4.64 -25.75 6.69
CA PHE A 30 4.77 -24.86 5.54
C PHE A 30 4.74 -25.63 4.21
N PHE A 31 5.53 -26.70 4.10
CA PHE A 31 5.54 -27.54 2.90
C PHE A 31 4.15 -28.10 2.59
N LEU A 32 3.50 -28.70 3.59
CA LEU A 32 2.16 -29.25 3.47
C LEU A 32 1.13 -28.20 3.04
N ALA A 33 1.23 -26.98 3.59
CA ALA A 33 0.38 -25.86 3.19
C ALA A 33 0.63 -25.46 1.73
N CYS A 34 1.89 -25.34 1.30
CA CYS A 34 2.24 -25.03 -0.09
C CYS A 34 1.72 -26.09 -1.06
N THR A 35 1.89 -27.38 -0.75
CA THR A 35 1.37 -28.47 -1.58
C THR A 35 -0.15 -28.44 -1.67
N ALA A 36 -0.85 -28.24 -0.54
CA ALA A 36 -2.31 -28.16 -0.54
C ALA A 36 -2.81 -26.95 -1.34
N LEU A 37 -2.19 -25.78 -1.18
CA LEU A 37 -2.55 -24.57 -1.94
C LEU A 37 -2.26 -24.72 -3.44
N ARG A 38 -1.17 -25.39 -3.81
CA ARG A 38 -0.82 -25.68 -5.20
C ARG A 38 -1.84 -26.58 -5.89
N ASN A 39 -2.35 -27.58 -5.17
CA ASN A 39 -3.34 -28.52 -5.71
C ASN A 39 -4.73 -27.89 -5.84
N ASN A 40 -5.00 -26.80 -5.13
CA ASN A 40 -6.26 -26.09 -5.25
C ASN A 40 -6.26 -25.20 -6.51
N THR A 41 -7.18 -25.48 -7.44
CA THR A 41 -7.31 -24.74 -8.70
C THR A 41 -8.46 -23.74 -8.73
N THR A 42 -9.31 -23.72 -7.69
CA THR A 42 -10.55 -22.94 -7.63
C THR A 42 -10.45 -21.70 -6.74
N LEU A 43 -9.45 -21.66 -5.84
CA LEU A 43 -9.23 -20.59 -4.89
C LEU A 43 -8.83 -19.30 -5.62
N LYS A 44 -9.63 -18.26 -5.42
CA LYS A 44 -9.44 -16.92 -5.97
C LYS A 44 -8.99 -15.92 -4.90
N THR A 45 -9.44 -16.10 -3.66
CA THR A 45 -9.16 -15.19 -2.55
C THR A 45 -8.60 -15.96 -1.35
N LEU A 46 -7.44 -15.52 -0.85
CA LEU A 46 -6.80 -16.10 0.32
C LEU A 46 -6.35 -15.00 1.29
N SER A 47 -6.81 -15.08 2.53
CA SER A 47 -6.31 -14.26 3.63
C SER A 47 -5.62 -15.12 4.67
N LEU A 48 -4.35 -14.83 4.91
CA LEU A 48 -3.49 -15.43 5.94
C LEU A 48 -3.01 -14.35 6.90
N ALA A 49 -3.82 -13.31 7.14
CA ALA A 49 -3.39 -12.15 7.90
C ALA A 49 -2.93 -12.54 9.32
N ARG A 50 -1.89 -11.86 9.79
CA ARG A 50 -1.24 -11.97 11.10
C ARG A 50 -0.44 -13.26 11.31
N TRP A 51 -0.23 -14.05 10.25
CA TRP A 51 0.54 -15.28 10.34
C TRP A 51 2.04 -15.01 10.41
N ALA A 52 2.74 -15.87 11.14
CA ALA A 52 4.19 -15.91 11.09
C ALA A 52 4.62 -17.08 10.20
N PHE A 53 5.18 -16.76 9.04
CA PHE A 53 5.95 -17.69 8.23
C PHE A 53 7.37 -17.68 8.79
N ALA A 54 7.48 -18.20 10.02
CA ALA A 54 8.71 -18.16 10.76
C ALA A 54 9.56 -19.36 10.40
N TRP A 55 10.80 -19.07 10.07
CA TRP A 55 11.89 -20.01 10.27
C TRP A 55 12.44 -19.83 11.67
N ILE A 56 11.66 -20.29 12.66
CA ILE A 56 12.06 -20.40 14.06
C ILE A 56 12.88 -19.18 14.54
N TRP A 57 12.19 -18.07 14.80
CA TRP A 57 12.73 -17.00 15.63
C TRP A 57 12.20 -17.17 17.06
N THR A 58 12.94 -17.92 17.86
CA THR A 58 12.85 -17.84 19.32
C THR A 58 14.28 -17.82 19.88
N GLY A 59 14.90 -16.64 19.96
CA GLY A 59 15.91 -16.22 20.96
C GLY A 59 17.07 -17.14 21.38
N ARG A 60 17.24 -18.30 20.77
CA ARG A 60 18.26 -19.31 20.99
C ARG A 60 18.48 -19.96 19.65
N ILE A 61 19.73 -19.96 19.21
CA ILE A 61 20.19 -20.57 17.97
C ILE A 61 19.62 -22.00 17.88
N VAL A 62 18.58 -22.18 17.07
CA VAL A 62 18.21 -23.50 16.57
C VAL A 62 18.65 -23.52 15.13
N LYS A 63 19.86 -24.05 14.93
CA LYS A 63 20.27 -24.57 13.62
C LYS A 63 19.20 -25.57 13.18
N TRP A 64 18.78 -25.44 11.93
CA TRP A 64 17.99 -26.43 11.22
C TRP A 64 18.57 -27.83 11.47
N LYS A 65 17.72 -28.78 11.88
CA LYS A 65 18.11 -30.19 11.99
C LYS A 65 17.74 -31.04 10.77
N GLY A 66 17.22 -30.48 9.67
CA GLY A 66 16.92 -31.38 8.53
C GLY A 66 16.25 -30.88 7.26
N LEU A 67 16.06 -29.59 6.99
CA LEU A 67 15.55 -29.14 5.68
C LEU A 67 16.41 -28.01 5.12
N ASP A 68 16.74 -28.11 3.83
CA ASP A 68 17.52 -27.11 3.12
C ASP A 68 16.66 -25.85 2.89
N LYS A 69 17.16 -24.68 3.30
CA LYS A 69 16.50 -23.39 3.06
C LYS A 69 16.22 -23.14 1.57
N ALA A 70 17.10 -23.66 0.70
CA ALA A 70 16.91 -23.61 -0.75
C ALA A 70 15.66 -24.38 -1.19
N LEU A 71 15.35 -25.50 -0.52
CA LEU A 71 14.20 -26.34 -0.81
C LEU A 71 12.89 -25.60 -0.48
N ALA A 72 12.82 -24.95 0.69
CA ALA A 72 11.65 -24.18 1.09
C ALA A 72 11.38 -22.98 0.15
N ALA A 73 12.43 -22.25 -0.22
CA ALA A 73 12.33 -21.16 -1.19
C ALA A 73 11.85 -21.65 -2.55
N ARG A 74 12.36 -22.80 -3.02
CA ARG A 74 11.92 -23.44 -4.26
C ARG A 74 10.45 -23.85 -4.21
N TYR A 75 9.97 -24.44 -3.12
CA TYR A 75 8.55 -24.79 -3.00
C TYR A 75 7.62 -23.58 -2.98
N PHE A 76 8.01 -22.51 -2.28
CA PHE A 76 7.24 -21.26 -2.30
C PHE A 76 7.21 -20.67 -3.71
N THR A 77 8.35 -20.70 -4.39
CA THR A 77 8.50 -20.25 -5.77
C THR A 77 7.64 -21.07 -6.75
N ASP A 78 7.63 -22.39 -6.61
CA ASP A 78 6.81 -23.30 -7.42
C ASP A 78 5.31 -23.06 -7.17
N LEU A 79 4.91 -22.84 -5.91
CA LEU A 79 3.55 -22.44 -5.56
C LEU A 79 3.16 -21.15 -6.29
N LEU A 80 3.96 -20.10 -6.16
CA LEU A 80 3.70 -18.79 -6.77
C LEU A 80 3.55 -18.88 -8.29
N SER A 81 4.37 -19.72 -8.95
CA SER A 81 4.32 -19.91 -10.41
C SER A 81 3.06 -20.61 -10.92
N SER A 82 2.45 -21.45 -10.08
CA SER A 82 1.24 -22.20 -10.40
C SER A 82 -0.02 -21.59 -9.75
N TRP A 83 0.15 -20.46 -9.06
CA TRP A 83 -0.92 -19.90 -8.24
C TRP A 83 -1.96 -19.19 -9.10
N LYS A 84 -3.24 -19.50 -8.83
CA LYS A 84 -4.40 -18.86 -9.46
C LYS A 84 -5.12 -17.84 -8.57
N VAL A 85 -4.62 -17.64 -7.34
CA VAL A 85 -5.19 -16.67 -6.41
C VAL A 85 -5.00 -15.26 -6.96
N GLN A 86 -6.09 -14.49 -6.93
CA GLN A 86 -6.18 -13.13 -7.44
C GLN A 86 -6.15 -12.09 -6.33
N ASP A 87 -6.72 -12.41 -5.16
CA ASP A 87 -6.70 -11.57 -3.95
C ASP A 87 -5.95 -12.29 -2.84
N LEU A 88 -4.80 -11.73 -2.48
CA LEU A 88 -3.93 -12.23 -1.43
C LEU A 88 -3.81 -11.20 -0.31
N ASN A 89 -4.20 -11.61 0.89
CA ASN A 89 -4.02 -10.82 2.11
C ASN A 89 -2.99 -11.44 3.05
N LEU A 90 -1.91 -10.71 3.28
CA LEU A 90 -0.84 -11.03 4.22
C LEU A 90 -0.64 -9.94 5.27
N ASP A 91 -1.67 -9.17 5.59
CA ASP A 91 -1.58 -8.08 6.57
C ASP A 91 -0.97 -8.57 7.88
N HIS A 92 0.01 -7.84 8.43
CA HIS A 92 0.73 -8.12 9.66
C HIS A 92 1.47 -9.47 9.66
N CYS A 93 1.80 -10.02 8.49
CA CYS A 93 2.59 -11.22 8.41
C CYS A 93 4.08 -10.95 8.64
N SER A 94 4.72 -11.88 9.32
CA SER A 94 6.19 -11.94 9.41
C SER A 94 6.66 -13.08 8.51
N ILE A 95 7.48 -12.77 7.51
CA ILE A 95 8.00 -13.73 6.53
C ILE A 95 9.52 -13.70 6.63
N ASP A 96 10.11 -14.83 6.96
CA ASP A 96 11.56 -15.00 6.87
C ASP A 96 11.90 -15.60 5.50
N ILE A 97 12.71 -14.89 4.71
CA ILE A 97 13.32 -15.32 3.44
C ILE A 97 14.85 -15.35 3.63
N GLY A 98 15.50 -16.45 3.26
CA GLY A 98 16.70 -16.97 3.96
C GLY A 98 17.67 -17.57 2.99
N GLN A 99 17.32 -17.42 1.72
CA GLN A 99 18.25 -17.13 0.66
C GLN A 99 17.68 -15.94 -0.09
N SER A 100 18.55 -14.99 -0.46
CA SER A 100 18.08 -13.78 -1.12
C SER A 100 17.55 -14.16 -2.50
N LEU A 101 16.45 -13.54 -2.89
CA LEU A 101 16.07 -13.46 -4.28
C LEU A 101 17.08 -12.49 -4.95
N GLN A 102 18.30 -12.99 -5.19
CA GLN A 102 19.48 -12.37 -5.82
C GLN A 102 20.29 -11.28 -5.06
N PRO A 103 21.47 -10.91 -5.60
CA PRO A 103 22.76 -11.26 -5.05
C PRO A 103 23.11 -10.37 -3.84
N ALA A 104 23.95 -10.96 -2.98
CA ALA A 104 24.62 -10.28 -1.88
C ALA A 104 25.21 -8.92 -2.29
N PHE A 105 25.39 -8.03 -1.30
CA PHE A 105 26.22 -6.82 -1.29
C PHE A 105 25.54 -5.45 -1.26
N LEU A 106 24.22 -5.32 -1.16
CA LEU A 106 23.61 -3.99 -1.02
C LEU A 106 22.91 -3.85 0.33
N PRO A 107 23.40 -3.00 1.25
CA PRO A 107 22.68 -2.70 2.48
C PRO A 107 21.35 -1.98 2.15
N PRO A 108 20.22 -2.30 2.82
CA PRO A 108 19.07 -1.40 2.87
C PRO A 108 19.53 -0.04 3.45
N PRO A 109 19.02 1.11 2.95
CA PRO A 109 17.61 1.35 2.63
C PRO A 109 17.32 1.59 1.14
N ILE A 110 18.23 1.21 0.23
CA ILE A 110 18.11 1.66 -1.16
C ILE A 110 17.12 0.76 -1.92
N LEU A 111 16.09 1.39 -2.51
CA LEU A 111 15.19 0.77 -3.48
C LEU A 111 15.93 0.48 -4.79
N ILE A 112 16.67 -0.63 -4.83
CA ILE A 112 17.43 -1.06 -6.01
C ILE A 112 16.59 -2.06 -6.81
N PRO A 113 16.43 -1.86 -8.12
CA PRO A 113 15.80 -2.87 -8.98
C PRO A 113 16.58 -4.18 -8.91
N VAL A 114 15.92 -5.26 -8.47
CA VAL A 114 16.50 -6.61 -8.53
C VAL A 114 16.60 -7.00 -10.01
N MET A 115 17.83 -7.27 -10.47
CA MET A 115 18.11 -7.68 -11.85
C MET A 115 18.15 -9.20 -11.96
N GLY A 116 16.96 -9.80 -12.02
CA GLY A 116 16.81 -11.26 -12.13
C GLY A 116 15.66 -11.70 -13.00
N PRO A 117 15.60 -12.99 -13.38
CA PRO A 117 14.43 -13.56 -14.03
C PRO A 117 13.23 -13.36 -13.11
N VAL A 118 12.37 -12.41 -13.48
CA VAL A 118 11.18 -12.08 -12.70
C VAL A 118 10.15 -13.17 -12.97
N GLN A 119 10.04 -14.09 -12.02
CA GLN A 119 8.98 -15.08 -12.05
C GLN A 119 7.65 -14.37 -11.86
N SER A 120 6.77 -14.46 -12.86
CA SER A 120 5.57 -13.62 -12.89
C SER A 120 4.44 -14.23 -12.04
N TRP A 121 3.99 -13.49 -11.04
CA TRP A 121 2.79 -13.75 -10.25
C TRP A 121 1.60 -13.07 -10.93
N SER A 122 1.41 -13.39 -12.21
CA SER A 122 0.47 -12.70 -13.10
C SER A 122 -0.99 -12.82 -12.70
N SER A 123 -1.35 -13.83 -11.91
CA SER A 123 -2.70 -14.05 -11.39
C SER A 123 -3.10 -13.03 -10.32
N ILE A 124 -2.14 -12.46 -9.58
CA ILE A 124 -2.42 -11.60 -8.42
C ILE A 124 -2.79 -10.19 -8.91
N ASN A 125 -4.01 -9.79 -8.58
CA ASN A 125 -4.57 -8.48 -8.91
C ASN A 125 -4.73 -7.60 -7.67
N MET A 126 -4.98 -8.20 -6.50
CA MET A 126 -5.14 -7.50 -5.23
C MET A 126 -4.15 -8.07 -4.22
N LEU A 127 -3.34 -7.20 -3.62
CA LEU A 127 -2.30 -7.59 -2.69
C LEU A 127 -2.29 -6.66 -1.47
N ARG A 128 -2.58 -7.24 -0.31
CA ARG A 128 -2.59 -6.54 0.98
C ARG A 128 -1.38 -6.96 1.80
N LEU A 129 -0.48 -6.01 2.03
CA LEU A 129 0.79 -6.21 2.73
C LEU A 129 0.96 -5.20 3.86
N ALA A 130 -0.15 -4.71 4.43
CA ALA A 130 -0.08 -3.76 5.51
C ALA A 130 0.70 -4.39 6.67
N ASN A 131 1.72 -3.71 7.20
CA ASN A 131 2.54 -4.21 8.31
C ASN A 131 3.30 -5.53 8.05
N VAL A 132 3.55 -5.88 6.79
CA VAL A 132 4.39 -7.04 6.48
C VAL A 132 5.85 -6.76 6.83
N LYS A 133 6.47 -7.74 7.48
CA LYS A 133 7.89 -7.76 7.81
C LYS A 133 8.56 -8.90 7.07
N LEU A 134 9.37 -8.57 6.08
CA LEU A 134 10.14 -9.53 5.30
C LEU A 134 11.59 -9.54 5.81
N MET A 135 11.96 -10.56 6.57
CA MET A 135 13.34 -10.77 6.99
C MET A 135 14.11 -11.40 5.82
N GLU A 136 15.27 -10.84 5.50
CA GLU A 136 16.19 -11.32 4.48
C GLU A 136 17.40 -12.00 5.13
N PRO A 137 18.21 -12.77 4.36
CA PRO A 137 19.46 -13.30 4.88
C PRO A 137 20.34 -12.16 5.40
N LEU A 138 21.14 -12.45 6.43
CA LEU A 138 21.99 -11.47 7.13
C LEU A 138 21.21 -10.49 8.04
N GLY A 139 19.91 -10.71 8.24
CA GLY A 139 19.12 -9.99 9.25
C GLY A 139 18.53 -8.67 8.78
N PHE A 140 18.57 -8.39 7.47
CA PHE A 140 17.93 -7.21 6.91
C PHE A 140 16.41 -7.36 6.93
N LEU A 141 15.70 -6.28 7.25
CA LEU A 141 14.24 -6.25 7.27
C LEU A 141 13.74 -5.36 6.13
N ARG A 142 12.91 -5.91 5.24
CA ARG A 142 12.13 -5.15 4.26
C ARG A 142 10.68 -5.03 4.72
N SER A 143 10.19 -3.81 4.77
CA SER A 143 8.79 -3.48 5.06
C SER A 143 8.39 -2.24 4.26
N GLY A 144 7.08 -2.04 4.09
CA GLY A 144 6.52 -0.87 3.39
C GLY A 144 7.13 -0.69 1.99
N HIS A 145 7.71 0.48 1.73
CA HIS A 145 8.33 0.83 0.45
C HIS A 145 9.40 -0.18 -0.03
N LEU A 146 10.15 -0.81 0.89
CA LEU A 146 11.22 -1.78 0.56
C LEU A 146 10.70 -3.08 -0.05
N LEU A 147 9.39 -3.34 0.01
CA LEU A 147 8.76 -4.48 -0.64
C LEU A 147 8.61 -4.26 -2.16
N LEU A 148 8.55 -3.01 -2.62
CA LEU A 148 8.22 -2.65 -4.00
C LEU A 148 9.10 -3.33 -5.06
N PRO A 149 10.44 -3.50 -4.90
CA PRO A 149 11.27 -4.22 -5.86
C PRO A 149 10.84 -5.69 -6.04
N VAL A 150 10.39 -6.35 -4.97
CA VAL A 150 9.90 -7.74 -5.01
C VAL A 150 8.54 -7.82 -5.73
N LEU A 151 7.71 -6.79 -5.57
CA LEU A 151 6.38 -6.73 -6.17
C LEU A 151 6.36 -6.52 -7.69
N ARG A 152 7.51 -6.25 -8.32
CA ARG A 152 7.66 -6.22 -9.78
C ARG A 152 7.18 -7.51 -10.45
N SER A 153 7.21 -8.63 -9.72
CA SER A 153 6.69 -9.92 -10.16
C SER A 153 5.18 -9.94 -10.42
N CYS A 154 4.42 -8.95 -9.97
CA CYS A 154 2.96 -8.90 -10.08
C CYS A 154 2.50 -7.82 -11.09
N PRO A 155 2.65 -8.03 -12.41
CA PRO A 155 2.40 -6.99 -13.43
C PRO A 155 0.92 -6.60 -13.58
N ASN A 156 -0.01 -7.42 -13.06
CA ASN A 156 -1.45 -7.21 -13.15
C ASN A 156 -2.05 -6.60 -11.87
N LEU A 157 -1.22 -6.12 -10.95
CA LEU A 157 -1.72 -5.48 -9.73
C LEU A 157 -2.60 -4.28 -10.05
N THR A 158 -3.80 -4.33 -9.47
CA THR A 158 -4.83 -3.30 -9.49
C THR A 158 -5.00 -2.69 -8.11
N HIS A 159 -4.74 -3.45 -7.03
CA HIS A 159 -4.88 -2.98 -5.65
C HIS A 159 -3.62 -3.35 -4.86
N LEU A 160 -3.01 -2.36 -4.21
CA LEU A 160 -1.82 -2.55 -3.39
C LEU A 160 -1.95 -1.79 -2.07
N ASP A 161 -1.79 -2.52 -0.96
CA ASP A 161 -1.69 -1.93 0.37
C ASP A 161 -0.29 -2.13 0.96
N LEU A 162 0.42 -1.02 1.20
CA LEU A 162 1.74 -0.97 1.83
C LEU A 162 1.71 -0.17 3.14
N SER A 163 0.53 -0.04 3.76
CA SER A 163 0.39 0.71 5.01
C SER A 163 1.28 0.13 6.10
N VAL A 164 1.83 1.00 6.94
CA VAL A 164 2.64 0.61 8.09
C VAL A 164 1.89 0.95 9.38
N SER A 165 2.32 0.39 10.50
CA SER A 165 1.82 0.77 11.82
C SER A 165 2.62 1.98 12.27
N GLN A 166 2.01 2.89 13.02
CA GLN A 166 2.72 4.02 13.62
C GLN A 166 4.00 3.60 14.37
N ALA A 167 3.99 2.45 15.07
CA ALA A 167 5.15 1.93 15.78
C ALA A 167 6.34 1.51 14.88
N ASN A 168 6.10 1.37 13.58
CA ASN A 168 7.11 1.04 12.56
C ASN A 168 7.09 2.09 11.43
N ALA A 169 6.61 3.31 11.70
CA ALA A 169 6.51 4.35 10.68
C ALA A 169 7.90 4.59 10.07
N THR A 170 8.02 4.31 8.76
CA THR A 170 9.26 4.54 8.03
C THR A 170 9.23 5.97 7.52
N SER A 171 10.07 6.82 8.09
CA SER A 171 10.36 8.14 7.55
C SER A 171 11.08 7.99 6.20
N LEU A 172 10.50 8.52 5.14
CA LEU A 172 11.08 8.56 3.81
C LEU A 172 11.74 9.91 3.57
N ASP A 173 12.99 9.88 3.12
CA ASP A 173 13.69 11.07 2.61
C ASP A 173 13.26 11.39 1.17
N ASP A 174 13.73 12.52 0.65
CA ASP A 174 13.50 12.98 -0.72
C ASP A 174 13.85 11.92 -1.77
N LYS A 175 15.02 11.30 -1.63
CA LYS A 175 15.56 10.33 -2.58
C LYS A 175 14.73 9.05 -2.62
N THR A 176 14.38 8.51 -1.46
CA THR A 176 13.59 7.28 -1.33
C THR A 176 12.18 7.52 -1.82
N THR A 177 11.58 8.67 -1.52
CA THR A 177 10.26 9.05 -2.02
C THR A 177 10.24 9.15 -3.54
N CYS A 178 11.18 9.87 -4.15
CA CYS A 178 11.28 9.95 -5.61
C CYS A 178 11.45 8.57 -6.25
N LYS A 179 12.31 7.73 -5.67
CA LYS A 179 12.56 6.39 -6.18
C LYS A 179 11.33 5.49 -6.05
N PHE A 180 10.60 5.59 -4.95
CA PHE A 180 9.35 4.86 -4.73
C PHE A 180 8.34 5.17 -5.85
N PHE A 181 8.04 6.44 -6.09
CA PHE A 181 7.08 6.82 -7.14
C PHE A 181 7.61 6.53 -8.54
N GLN A 182 8.93 6.61 -8.78
CA GLN A 182 9.54 6.19 -10.04
C GLN A 182 9.25 4.70 -10.31
N LEU A 183 9.49 3.83 -9.33
CA LEU A 183 9.25 2.39 -9.46
C LEU A 183 7.76 2.08 -9.59
N LEU A 184 6.91 2.77 -8.82
CA LEU A 184 5.46 2.67 -8.89
C LEU A 184 4.97 2.94 -10.31
N GLY A 185 5.35 4.12 -10.84
CA GLY A 185 4.99 4.55 -12.19
C GLY A 185 5.61 3.72 -13.29
N THR A 186 6.74 3.04 -13.06
CA THR A 186 7.40 2.20 -14.07
C THR A 186 6.72 0.83 -14.19
N TYR A 187 6.45 0.17 -13.06
CA TYR A 187 6.07 -1.25 -13.07
C TYR A 187 4.58 -1.51 -12.87
N PHE A 188 3.82 -0.61 -12.23
CA PHE A 188 2.46 -0.86 -11.80
C PHE A 188 1.45 -0.02 -12.60
N LYS A 189 1.52 -0.13 -13.94
CA LYS A 189 0.70 0.66 -14.87
C LYS A 189 -0.81 0.44 -14.76
N LYS A 190 -1.23 -0.71 -14.23
CA LYS A 190 -2.64 -1.10 -14.03
C LYS A 190 -3.18 -0.80 -12.64
N LEU A 191 -2.36 -0.20 -11.77
CA LEU A 191 -2.74 0.05 -10.38
C LEU A 191 -3.88 1.07 -10.30
N GLN A 192 -4.96 0.67 -9.64
CA GLN A 192 -6.18 1.47 -9.45
C GLN A 192 -6.32 1.96 -8.02
N GLU A 193 -5.86 1.16 -7.03
CA GLU A 193 -5.94 1.50 -5.62
C GLU A 193 -4.57 1.34 -4.94
N LEU A 194 -4.14 2.38 -4.23
CA LEU A 194 -2.90 2.39 -3.45
C LEU A 194 -3.17 2.86 -2.03
N SER A 195 -2.71 2.11 -1.03
CA SER A 195 -2.77 2.49 0.38
C SER A 195 -1.38 2.63 0.97
N LEU A 196 -1.08 3.80 1.53
CA LEU A 196 0.18 4.20 2.16
C LEU A 196 -0.08 4.72 3.57
N GLY A 197 -0.90 4.01 4.35
CA GLY A 197 -1.30 4.47 5.68
C GLY A 197 -0.13 4.52 6.66
N SER A 198 -0.11 5.53 7.53
CA SER A 198 0.96 5.83 8.52
C SER A 198 2.36 6.03 7.93
N TRP A 199 2.49 6.44 6.67
CA TRP A 199 3.78 6.81 6.07
C TRP A 199 4.19 8.22 6.50
N GLU A 200 5.47 8.43 6.76
CA GLU A 200 6.02 9.74 7.09
C GLU A 200 6.96 10.19 5.97
N PHE A 201 6.67 11.33 5.35
CA PHE A 201 7.46 11.92 4.26
C PHE A 201 8.25 13.11 4.80
N LYS A 202 9.58 13.02 4.85
CA LYS A 202 10.47 14.10 5.27
C LYS A 202 11.21 14.65 4.07
N PHE A 203 11.09 15.95 3.86
CA PHE A 203 11.63 16.59 2.67
C PHE A 203 12.55 17.74 3.05
N GLU A 204 13.81 17.61 2.64
CA GLU A 204 14.82 18.66 2.67
C GLU A 204 14.72 19.58 1.46
N HIS A 205 14.49 19.01 0.27
CA HIS A 205 14.45 19.74 -1.00
C HIS A 205 13.02 19.73 -1.57
N TYR A 206 12.08 20.27 -0.78
CA TYR A 206 10.64 20.10 -0.97
C TYR A 206 10.14 20.38 -2.40
N GLU A 207 10.54 21.50 -3.01
CA GLU A 207 10.08 21.89 -4.35
C GLU A 207 10.60 20.94 -5.44
N GLU A 208 11.88 20.59 -5.39
CA GLU A 208 12.52 19.68 -6.35
C GLU A 208 11.94 18.27 -6.24
N THR A 209 11.77 17.80 -5.01
CA THR A 209 11.19 16.49 -4.70
C THR A 209 9.74 16.41 -5.15
N CYS A 210 8.91 17.42 -4.85
CA CYS A 210 7.53 17.46 -5.34
C CYS A 210 7.49 17.46 -6.86
N LYS A 211 8.32 18.26 -7.54
CA LYS A 211 8.37 18.28 -9.02
C LYS A 211 8.75 16.91 -9.59
N ALA A 212 9.74 16.24 -9.01
CA ALA A 212 10.18 14.91 -9.44
C ALA A 212 9.11 13.83 -9.20
N VAL A 213 8.52 13.80 -7.99
CA VAL A 213 7.39 12.92 -7.66
C VAL A 213 6.23 13.15 -8.62
N GLY A 214 5.92 14.41 -8.92
CA GLY A 214 4.86 14.78 -9.85
C GLY A 214 5.04 14.18 -11.23
N GLN A 215 6.27 14.20 -11.77
CA GLN A 215 6.59 13.57 -13.06
C GLN A 215 6.38 12.05 -13.04
N HIS A 216 6.77 11.40 -11.94
CA HIS A 216 6.63 9.94 -11.79
C HIS A 216 5.17 9.52 -11.59
N VAL A 217 4.42 10.28 -10.79
CA VAL A 217 3.01 10.00 -10.48
C VAL A 217 2.10 10.14 -11.70
N ARG A 218 2.40 11.06 -12.63
CA ARG A 218 1.69 11.16 -13.92
C ARG A 218 1.71 9.85 -14.73
N SER A 219 2.71 9.00 -14.49
CA SER A 219 2.81 7.69 -15.15
C SER A 219 1.82 6.65 -14.59
N CYS A 220 1.17 6.92 -13.46
CA CYS A 220 0.16 6.07 -12.81
C CYS A 220 -1.25 6.42 -13.31
N THR A 221 -1.49 6.23 -14.61
CA THR A 221 -2.69 6.74 -15.30
C THR A 221 -4.00 6.07 -14.87
N GLU A 222 -3.94 4.87 -14.30
CA GLU A 222 -5.12 4.09 -13.88
C GLU A 222 -5.49 4.29 -12.41
N LEU A 223 -4.69 5.04 -11.63
CA LEU A 223 -4.89 5.18 -10.20
C LEU A 223 -6.14 6.05 -9.92
N LYS A 224 -7.14 5.43 -9.29
CA LYS A 224 -8.45 6.01 -8.95
C LYS A 224 -8.61 6.26 -7.46
N LYS A 225 -7.94 5.45 -6.62
CA LYS A 225 -8.04 5.54 -5.17
C LYS A 225 -6.68 5.63 -4.53
N LEU A 226 -6.54 6.61 -3.65
CA LEU A 226 -5.34 6.81 -2.85
C LEU A 226 -5.74 6.91 -1.37
N ASN A 227 -5.16 6.06 -0.54
CA ASN A 227 -5.33 6.11 0.91
C ASN A 227 -4.01 6.58 1.56
N LEU A 228 -4.08 7.70 2.28
CA LEU A 228 -3.00 8.31 3.06
C LEU A 228 -3.41 8.46 4.55
N ASP A 229 -4.23 7.55 5.05
CA ASP A 229 -4.70 7.57 6.42
C ASP A 229 -3.53 7.52 7.41
N GLU A 230 -3.52 8.42 8.39
CA GLU A 230 -2.47 8.59 9.40
C GLU A 230 -1.08 8.93 8.83
N ALA A 231 -0.96 9.20 7.53
CA ALA A 231 0.29 9.65 6.92
C ALA A 231 0.62 11.10 7.31
N SER A 232 1.91 11.44 7.28
CA SER A 232 2.39 12.79 7.57
C SER A 232 3.40 13.27 6.53
N GLU A 233 3.37 14.55 6.23
CA GLU A 233 4.46 15.24 5.54
C GLU A 233 5.14 16.22 6.50
N VAL A 234 6.47 16.25 6.50
CA VAL A 234 7.29 17.11 7.35
C VAL A 234 8.28 17.87 6.48
N ARG A 235 8.28 19.19 6.62
CA ARG A 235 9.12 20.11 5.85
C ARG A 235 10.27 20.60 6.72
N SER A 236 11.51 20.47 6.25
CA SER A 236 12.63 21.17 6.88
C SER A 236 12.85 22.52 6.18
N GLY A 237 12.57 23.62 6.88
CA GLY A 237 12.79 24.98 6.39
C GLY A 237 11.55 25.86 6.58
N LEU A 238 11.67 26.88 7.44
CA LEU A 238 10.61 27.79 7.85
C LEU A 238 10.20 28.75 6.73
N SER A 239 9.19 28.39 5.95
CA SER A 239 8.26 29.36 5.37
C SER A 239 6.91 28.68 5.05
N PRO A 240 5.77 29.36 5.25
CA PRO A 240 4.48 28.84 4.82
C PRO A 240 4.42 28.83 3.28
N LEU A 241 4.73 27.67 2.70
CA LEU A 241 4.59 27.44 1.26
C LEU A 241 3.11 27.59 0.86
N PRO A 242 2.82 28.16 -0.33
CA PRO A 242 1.48 28.12 -0.90
C PRO A 242 0.99 26.67 -0.97
N CYS A 243 -0.29 26.43 -0.67
CA CYS A 243 -0.87 25.07 -0.71
C CYS A 243 -0.66 24.34 -2.05
N ARG A 244 -0.54 25.09 -3.16
CA ARG A 244 -0.24 24.56 -4.50
C ARG A 244 1.13 23.88 -4.61
N MET A 245 1.99 24.08 -3.63
CA MET A 245 3.29 23.43 -3.56
C MET A 245 3.28 22.23 -2.61
N THR A 246 2.18 21.96 -1.89
CA THR A 246 2.15 20.85 -0.94
C THR A 246 2.32 19.50 -1.62
N PHE A 247 2.91 18.52 -0.94
CA PHE A 247 3.08 17.16 -1.46
C PHE A 247 1.71 16.56 -1.80
N LEU A 248 0.73 16.73 -0.91
CA LEU A 248 -0.64 16.30 -1.14
C LEU A 248 -1.27 16.96 -2.38
N HIS A 249 -1.11 18.29 -2.54
CA HIS A 249 -1.56 18.98 -3.74
C HIS A 249 -0.90 18.42 -5.00
N ASN A 250 0.42 18.23 -4.97
CA ASN A 250 1.19 17.76 -6.09
C ASN A 250 0.83 16.32 -6.50
N LEU A 251 0.56 15.44 -5.52
CA LEU A 251 0.03 14.09 -5.77
C LEU A 251 -1.33 14.16 -6.47
N VAL A 252 -2.27 14.91 -5.89
CA VAL A 252 -3.61 15.06 -6.44
C VAL A 252 -3.54 15.63 -7.85
N HIS A 253 -2.85 16.76 -8.03
CA HIS A 253 -2.72 17.48 -9.29
C HIS A 253 -2.18 16.63 -10.45
N HIS A 254 -1.35 15.64 -10.15
CA HIS A 254 -0.72 14.78 -11.16
C HIS A 254 -1.39 13.42 -11.34
N LEU A 255 -2.51 13.18 -10.67
CA LEU A 255 -3.34 11.99 -10.82
C LEU A 255 -4.68 12.35 -11.50
N PRO A 256 -4.77 12.22 -12.83
CA PRO A 256 -5.94 12.70 -13.58
C PRO A 256 -7.21 11.86 -13.35
N ARG A 257 -7.08 10.59 -12.94
CA ARG A 257 -8.21 9.67 -12.69
C ARG A 257 -8.55 9.49 -11.22
N LEU A 258 -7.88 10.20 -10.31
CA LEU A 258 -8.13 10.10 -8.88
C LEU A 258 -9.57 10.55 -8.58
N SER A 259 -10.37 9.62 -8.07
CA SER A 259 -11.77 9.84 -7.71
C SER A 259 -12.05 9.61 -6.23
N GLU A 260 -11.21 8.85 -5.53
CA GLU A 260 -11.33 8.63 -4.08
C GLU A 260 -10.01 8.92 -3.38
N LEU A 261 -10.05 9.76 -2.35
CA LEU A 261 -8.89 10.10 -1.54
C LEU A 261 -9.24 10.02 -0.06
N SER A 262 -8.48 9.23 0.69
CA SER A 262 -8.62 9.08 2.14
C SER A 262 -7.47 9.78 2.86
N LEU A 263 -7.81 10.68 3.79
CA LEU A 263 -6.90 11.54 4.55
C LEU A 263 -7.22 11.48 6.05
N CYS A 264 -7.69 10.32 6.55
CA CYS A 264 -8.09 10.19 7.94
C CYS A 264 -6.87 10.43 8.85
N LYS A 265 -6.91 11.48 9.69
CA LYS A 265 -5.79 11.90 10.55
C LYS A 265 -4.47 12.18 9.79
N TYR A 266 -4.55 12.66 8.55
CA TYR A 266 -3.38 13.13 7.81
C TYR A 266 -2.79 14.37 8.49
N ARG A 267 -1.45 14.43 8.60
CA ARG A 267 -0.73 15.51 9.29
C ARG A 267 0.23 16.26 8.36
N ILE A 268 0.36 17.56 8.57
CA ILE A 268 1.30 18.44 7.85
C ILE A 268 2.16 19.13 8.90
N ASP A 269 3.47 18.96 8.83
CA ASP A 269 4.45 19.40 9.84
C ASP A 269 4.06 19.01 11.26
N GLU A 270 3.68 17.74 11.43
CA GLU A 270 3.22 17.15 12.70
C GLU A 270 1.90 17.73 13.26
N MET A 271 1.33 18.74 12.60
CA MET A 271 0.07 19.38 12.98
C MET A 271 -1.11 18.71 12.28
N GLU A 272 -2.25 18.67 12.98
CA GLU A 272 -3.54 18.33 12.37
C GLU A 272 -3.95 19.40 11.34
N LEU A 273 -4.87 19.04 10.45
CA LEU A 273 -5.36 19.95 9.42
C LEU A 273 -6.00 21.20 10.06
N ASP A 274 -5.35 22.36 9.90
CA ASP A 274 -5.89 23.64 10.35
C ASP A 274 -6.90 24.23 9.36
N ARG A 275 -7.58 25.30 9.78
CA ARG A 275 -8.62 25.97 8.98
C ARG A 275 -8.09 26.48 7.64
N ASP A 276 -6.93 27.12 7.64
CA ASP A 276 -6.37 27.76 6.46
C ASP A 276 -5.88 26.73 5.45
N THR A 277 -5.22 25.66 5.89
CA THR A 277 -4.75 24.57 5.03
C THR A 277 -5.92 23.79 4.47
N ALA A 278 -6.95 23.53 5.28
CA ALA A 278 -8.18 22.92 4.83
C ALA A 278 -8.89 23.75 3.75
N GLN A 279 -8.95 25.08 3.91
CA GLN A 279 -9.52 25.97 2.89
C GLN A 279 -8.74 25.88 1.57
N ARG A 280 -7.41 25.94 1.65
CA ARG A 280 -6.55 25.93 0.47
C ARG A 280 -6.58 24.56 -0.23
N LEU A 281 -6.56 23.46 0.52
CA LEU A 281 -6.70 22.10 -0.01
C LEU A 281 -8.06 21.92 -0.69
N GLY A 282 -9.16 22.35 -0.06
CA GLY A 282 -10.49 22.28 -0.66
C GLY A 282 -10.59 23.03 -1.99
N THR A 283 -9.96 24.21 -2.08
CA THR A 283 -9.91 24.98 -3.34
C THR A 283 -9.08 24.24 -4.40
N CYS A 284 -7.93 23.69 -4.01
CA CYS A 284 -7.05 22.93 -4.90
C CYS A 284 -7.70 21.65 -5.44
N PHE A 285 -8.35 20.89 -4.56
CA PHE A 285 -9.11 19.69 -4.88
C PHE A 285 -10.19 20.00 -5.91
N HIS A 286 -10.92 21.08 -5.70
CA HIS A 286 -11.91 21.53 -6.68
C HIS A 286 -11.27 21.90 -8.03
N ASP A 287 -10.20 22.70 -8.03
CA ASP A 287 -9.54 23.16 -9.26
C ASP A 287 -9.01 21.96 -10.08
N HIS A 288 -8.45 20.95 -9.41
CA HIS A 288 -7.96 19.73 -10.05
C HIS A 288 -9.08 18.83 -10.58
N TRP A 289 -10.16 18.63 -9.80
CA TRP A 289 -11.22 17.67 -10.14
C TRP A 289 -12.40 18.29 -10.90
N ASN A 290 -12.22 19.48 -11.49
CA ASN A 290 -13.23 20.11 -12.34
C ASN A 290 -13.59 19.30 -13.61
N THR A 291 -12.79 18.30 -13.93
CA THR A 291 -12.96 17.38 -15.06
C THR A 291 -13.67 16.07 -14.67
N THR A 292 -13.83 15.78 -13.37
CA THR A 292 -14.40 14.51 -12.88
C THR A 292 -15.88 14.67 -12.53
N THR A 293 -16.69 13.62 -12.78
CA THR A 293 -18.15 13.65 -12.54
C THR A 293 -18.52 13.45 -11.06
N LYS A 294 -17.75 12.63 -10.34
CA LYS A 294 -17.91 12.32 -8.91
C LYS A 294 -16.54 12.13 -8.25
N PHE A 295 -16.37 12.68 -7.05
CA PHE A 295 -15.23 12.39 -6.20
C PHE A 295 -15.62 12.20 -4.73
N GLU A 296 -14.82 11.43 -4.00
CA GLU A 296 -15.04 11.06 -2.59
C GLU A 296 -13.80 11.39 -1.76
N LEU A 297 -13.98 12.19 -0.71
CA LEU A 297 -12.95 12.57 0.26
C LEU A 297 -13.32 12.02 1.64
N LYS A 298 -12.43 11.25 2.25
CA LYS A 298 -12.63 10.68 3.58
C LYS A 298 -11.72 11.34 4.61
N PHE A 299 -12.31 11.75 5.72
CA PHE A 299 -11.61 12.29 6.88
C PHE A 299 -12.16 11.66 8.16
N PHE A 300 -11.36 11.63 9.21
CA PHE A 300 -11.72 11.10 10.52
C PHE A 300 -11.55 12.20 11.57
N GLY A 301 -12.60 12.47 12.35
CA GLY A 301 -12.49 13.33 13.54
C GLY A 301 -12.12 14.79 13.26
N LEU A 302 -12.57 15.38 12.15
CA LEU A 302 -12.32 16.80 11.87
C LEU A 302 -13.00 17.69 12.91
N TYR A 303 -12.31 18.77 13.33
CA TYR A 303 -12.97 19.83 14.08
C TYR A 303 -14.12 20.45 13.26
N PRO A 304 -15.24 20.83 13.90
CA PRO A 304 -16.40 21.39 13.20
C PRO A 304 -16.07 22.60 12.31
N GLU A 305 -15.15 23.45 12.73
CA GLU A 305 -14.70 24.62 11.96
C GLU A 305 -13.96 24.24 10.68
N VAL A 306 -13.09 23.23 10.76
CA VAL A 306 -12.32 22.70 9.62
C VAL A 306 -13.27 22.02 8.64
N GLN A 307 -14.23 21.24 9.15
CA GLN A 307 -15.27 20.61 8.34
C GLN A 307 -16.10 21.65 7.58
N ALA A 308 -16.56 22.72 8.24
CA ALA A 308 -17.37 23.77 7.63
C ALA A 308 -16.60 24.51 6.52
N VAL A 309 -15.30 24.75 6.71
CA VAL A 309 -14.45 25.39 5.71
C VAL A 309 -14.19 24.48 4.51
N LEU A 310 -13.93 23.20 4.72
CA LEU A 310 -13.82 22.22 3.63
C LEU A 310 -15.12 22.15 2.83
N GLU A 311 -16.25 22.03 3.53
CA GLU A 311 -17.56 21.99 2.88
C GLU A 311 -17.80 23.24 2.02
N LYS A 312 -17.52 24.43 2.56
CA LYS A 312 -17.67 25.69 1.83
C LYS A 312 -16.77 25.75 0.60
N SER A 313 -15.52 25.32 0.71
CA SER A 313 -14.56 25.32 -0.41
C SER A 313 -14.93 24.31 -1.50
N LEU A 314 -15.53 23.17 -1.13
CA LEU A 314 -15.96 22.12 -2.05
C LEU A 314 -17.31 22.45 -2.73
N ARG A 315 -18.21 23.19 -2.05
CA ARG A 315 -19.48 23.66 -2.61
C ARG A 315 -19.25 24.82 -3.57
N LYS A 316 -19.16 24.53 -4.87
CA LYS A 316 -19.20 25.53 -5.96
C LYS A 316 -20.49 25.44 -6.78
N VAL A 317 -20.78 26.48 -7.58
CA VAL A 317 -22.04 26.65 -8.34
C VAL A 317 -22.47 25.36 -9.07
N ASN A 318 -21.52 24.70 -9.72
CA ASN A 318 -21.74 23.51 -10.56
C ASN A 318 -21.61 22.16 -9.83
N TYR A 319 -21.46 22.14 -8.50
CA TYR A 319 -21.24 20.91 -7.74
C TYR A 319 -22.15 20.82 -6.51
N SER A 320 -22.61 19.61 -6.20
CA SER A 320 -23.31 19.28 -4.96
C SER A 320 -22.39 18.49 -4.04
N VAL A 321 -22.41 18.79 -2.75
CA VAL A 321 -21.65 18.07 -1.72
C VAL A 321 -22.64 17.33 -0.83
N GLU A 322 -22.54 16.01 -0.82
CA GLU A 322 -23.21 15.10 0.11
C GLU A 322 -22.23 14.74 1.22
N ILE A 323 -22.67 14.86 2.47
CA ILE A 323 -21.86 14.50 3.64
C ILE A 323 -22.52 13.30 4.30
N SER A 324 -21.85 12.15 4.27
CA SER A 324 -22.26 11.01 5.09
C SER A 324 -21.44 11.02 6.37
N GLN A 325 -22.11 11.27 7.49
CA GLN A 325 -21.53 11.18 8.83
C GLN A 325 -21.73 9.77 9.37
N GLY A 326 -20.65 8.98 9.40
CA GLY A 326 -20.59 7.77 10.20
C GLY A 326 -19.72 8.05 11.40
N SER A 327 -20.23 8.77 12.41
CA SER A 327 -19.44 9.26 13.55
C SER A 327 -18.40 8.24 14.04
N PRO A 328 -17.09 8.55 14.03
CA PRO A 328 -16.43 9.84 13.75
C PRO A 328 -15.87 10.01 12.32
N LEU A 329 -16.20 9.12 11.39
CA LEU A 329 -15.83 9.20 9.97
C LEU A 329 -16.74 10.18 9.22
N ILE A 330 -16.14 11.13 8.51
CA ILE A 330 -16.82 12.09 7.66
C ILE A 330 -16.39 11.80 6.23
N THR A 331 -17.35 11.50 5.36
CA THR A 331 -17.10 11.34 3.92
C THR A 331 -17.82 12.45 3.15
N PHE A 332 -17.05 13.23 2.41
CA PHE A 332 -17.56 14.21 1.47
C PHE A 332 -17.63 13.58 0.09
N THR A 333 -18.85 13.42 -0.43
CA THR A 333 -19.07 13.02 -1.82
C THR A 333 -19.46 14.25 -2.63
N VAL A 334 -18.63 14.62 -3.59
CA VAL A 334 -18.87 15.79 -4.43
C VAL A 334 -19.23 15.33 -5.85
N LYS A 335 -20.36 15.81 -6.35
CA LYS A 335 -20.92 15.43 -7.65
C LYS A 335 -21.14 16.68 -8.50
N LYS A 336 -20.87 16.59 -9.80
CA LYS A 336 -21.18 17.67 -10.75
C LYS A 336 -22.69 17.74 -11.00
N LYS A 337 -23.30 18.90 -10.78
CA LYS A 337 -24.74 19.14 -11.04
C LYS A 337 -25.00 19.01 -12.55
N GLY A 338 -26.04 18.27 -12.90
CA GLY A 338 -26.47 18.08 -14.30
C GLY A 338 -25.93 16.83 -14.99
N PHE A 339 -25.06 16.03 -14.36
CA PHE A 339 -24.84 14.64 -14.76
C PHE A 339 -25.83 13.75 -14.03
N PHE A 340 -26.99 13.53 -14.64
CA PHE A 340 -27.82 12.38 -14.32
C PHE A 340 -27.09 11.15 -14.86
N SER A 341 -26.81 10.17 -14.01
CA SER A 341 -26.37 8.85 -14.49
C SER A 341 -27.46 8.29 -15.40
N PRO A 342 -27.13 7.70 -16.57
CA PRO A 342 -28.04 6.79 -17.24
C PRO A 342 -28.32 5.55 -16.39
#